data_AF-A0A7X9FFY6-F1
#
_entry.id   AF-A0A7X9FFY6-F1
#
_cell.length_a   1.000
_cell.length_b   1.000
_cell.length_c   1.000
_cell.angle_alpha   90.00
_cell.angle_beta   90.00
_cell.angle_gamma   90.00
#
_symmetry.space_group_name_H-M   'P 1'
#
loop_
_entity.id
_entity.type
_entity.pdbx_description
1 polymer ?
#
loop_
_entity_poly.entity_id
_entity_poly.type
_entity_poly.pdbx_seq_one_letter_code
_entity_poly.pdbx_strand_id
1 'polypeptide(L)'
;DWIPLASLTSQQVAEMVMEGLRVKDIPAVIYSGVGYFGQAGAMGSSLYAPVGGAYTLLVPQEYIADADEEARLIVGDDWEKAKIINTETE
;
A
#
# COMPACT_ATOMS: atom_id res chain seq x y z
N ASP A 1 -1.91 10.04 11.76
CA ASP A 1 -1.40 8.65 11.86
C ASP A 1 -1.33 7.99 10.50
N TRP A 2 -0.40 7.04 10.32
CA TRP A 2 -0.28 6.24 9.10
C TRP A 2 -1.18 5.02 9.20
N ILE A 3 -2.05 4.84 8.22
CA ILE A 3 -3.13 3.87 8.25
C ILE A 3 -2.95 2.89 7.07
N PRO A 4 -2.94 1.57 7.31
CA PRO A 4 -2.81 0.58 6.25
C PRO A 4 -4.09 0.52 5.41
N LEU A 5 -4.00 0.95 4.15
CA LEU A 5 -5.13 1.07 3.25
C LEU A 5 -5.45 -0.26 2.54
N ALA A 6 -4.42 -0.91 1.99
CA ALA A 6 -4.57 -2.14 1.21
C ALA A 6 -3.32 -3.03 1.32
N SER A 7 -3.51 -4.34 1.12
CA SER A 7 -2.42 -5.31 0.98
C SER A 7 -2.38 -5.85 -0.44
N LEU A 8 -1.30 -5.52 -1.15
CA LEU A 8 -1.06 -5.90 -2.53
C LEU A 8 -0.12 -7.11 -2.58
N THR A 9 -0.36 -8.00 -3.53
CA THR A 9 0.44 -9.22 -3.73
C THR A 9 1.55 -9.04 -4.76
N SER A 10 1.51 -7.97 -5.56
CA SER A 10 2.48 -7.68 -6.62
C SER A 10 3.19 -6.35 -6.36
N GLN A 11 4.52 -6.37 -6.41
CA GLN A 11 5.35 -5.17 -6.31
C GLN A 11 5.02 -4.16 -7.40
N GLN A 12 4.81 -4.64 -8.63
CA GLN A 12 4.54 -3.80 -9.80
C GLN A 12 3.25 -3.00 -9.59
N VAL A 13 2.22 -3.64 -9.06
CA VAL A 13 0.95 -2.98 -8.76
C VAL A 13 1.12 -1.97 -7.63
N ALA A 14 1.88 -2.30 -6.59
CA ALA A 14 2.15 -1.39 -5.48
C ALA A 14 2.91 -0.13 -5.94
N GLU A 15 3.94 -0.29 -6.77
CA GLU A 15 4.68 0.83 -7.36
C GLU A 15 3.81 1.69 -8.28
N MET A 16 2.94 1.08 -9.10
CA MET A 16 1.99 1.83 -9.94
C MET A 16 1.04 2.68 -9.11
N VAL A 17 0.47 2.12 -8.04
CA VAL A 17 -0.39 2.87 -7.12
C VAL A 17 0.38 4.01 -6.44
N MET A 18 1.60 3.73 -5.97
CA MET A 18 2.42 4.74 -5.30
C MET A 18 2.79 5.90 -6.24
N GLU A 19 3.11 5.63 -7.50
CA GLU A 19 3.37 6.68 -8.48
C GLU A 19 2.10 7.49 -8.79
N GLY A 20 0.92 6.87 -8.89
CA GLY A 20 -0.34 7.59 -9.05
C GLY A 20 -0.68 8.51 -7.88
N LEU A 21 -0.50 8.02 -6.65
CA LEU A 21 -0.65 8.83 -5.43
C LEU A 21 0.34 9.99 -5.40
N ARG A 22 1.60 9.73 -5.78
CA ARG A 22 2.64 10.76 -5.84
C ARG A 22 2.33 11.86 -6.85
N VAL A 23 1.75 11.54 -8.01
CA VAL A 23 1.32 12.54 -9.01
C VAL A 23 0.28 13.49 -8.43
N LYS A 24 -0.55 13.01 -7.49
CA LYS A 24 -1.54 13.82 -6.77
C LYS A 24 -1.04 14.47 -5.48
N ASP A 25 0.28 14.41 -5.22
CA ASP A 25 0.89 14.88 -3.97
C ASP A 25 0.32 14.18 -2.72
N ILE A 26 -0.20 12.95 -2.88
CA ILE A 26 -0.72 12.16 -1.77
C ILE A 26 0.45 11.40 -1.12
N PRO A 27 0.78 11.70 0.16
CA PRO A 27 1.82 10.97 0.87
C PRO A 27 1.41 9.50 1.08
N ALA A 28 2.25 8.58 0.61
CA ALA A 28 2.04 7.14 0.75
C ALA A 28 3.36 6.40 0.97
N VAL A 29 3.32 5.30 1.70
CA VAL A 29 4.47 4.41 1.89
C VAL A 29 4.08 2.96 1.65
N ILE A 30 4.98 2.18 1.06
CA ILE A 30 4.81 0.74 0.90
C ILE A 30 5.65 0.03 1.97
N TYR A 31 5.00 -0.76 2.80
CA TYR A 31 5.64 -1.68 3.71
C TYR A 31 5.69 -3.08 3.10
N SER A 32 6.90 -3.56 2.80
CA SER A 32 7.12 -4.90 2.25
C SER A 32 7.36 -5.89 3.40
N GLY A 33 6.40 -6.79 3.63
CA GLY A 33 6.54 -7.89 4.60
C GLY A 33 7.47 -9.00 4.09
N VAL A 34 7.73 -9.04 2.78
CA VAL A 34 8.82 -9.82 2.21
C VAL A 34 10.10 -9.02 2.45
N GLY A 35 11.05 -9.58 3.21
CA GLY A 35 12.34 -8.95 3.45
C GLY A 35 12.95 -8.48 2.13
N TYR A 36 13.14 -7.17 1.99
CA TYR A 36 13.73 -6.56 0.81
C TYR A 36 15.20 -6.96 0.75
N PHE A 37 15.49 -8.10 0.13
CA PHE A 37 16.85 -8.56 -0.10
C PHE A 37 17.41 -7.83 -1.33
N GLY A 38 17.88 -6.60 -1.13
CA GLY A 38 18.78 -5.94 -2.07
C GLY A 38 18.47 -4.50 -2.44
N GLN A 39 18.86 -3.55 -1.57
CA GLN A 39 19.73 -2.46 -1.99
C GLN A 39 20.52 -1.95 -0.77
N ALA A 40 21.84 -2.14 -0.82
CA ALA A 40 22.91 -1.64 0.05
C ALA A 40 22.55 -1.16 1.48
N GLY A 41 22.86 -1.98 2.49
CA GLY A 41 23.50 -1.46 3.71
C GLY A 41 22.70 -1.39 5.02
N ALA A 42 21.43 -1.78 5.09
CA ALA A 42 20.69 -1.78 6.37
C ALA A 42 20.16 -3.18 6.73
N MET A 43 20.90 -3.88 7.61
CA MET A 43 20.36 -5.05 8.33
C MET A 43 19.38 -4.56 9.40
N GLY A 44 18.12 -4.37 9.02
CA GLY A 44 17.01 -4.19 9.94
C GLY A 44 16.19 -5.47 10.03
N SER A 45 15.90 -5.92 11.25
CA SER A 45 15.17 -7.14 11.60
C SER A 45 13.92 -7.37 10.73
N SER A 46 14.01 -8.33 9.81
CA SER A 46 12.87 -8.80 9.02
C SER A 46 11.90 -9.56 9.93
N LEU A 47 10.77 -8.93 10.23
CA LEU A 47 9.63 -9.57 10.86
C LEU A 47 8.86 -10.33 9.77
N TYR A 48 9.18 -11.61 9.63
CA TYR A 48 8.48 -12.54 8.76
C TYR A 48 7.05 -12.73 9.30
N ALA A 49 6.05 -12.17 8.62
CA ALA A 49 4.63 -12.44 8.89
C ALA A 49 3.99 -13.08 7.65
N PRO A 50 3.72 -14.40 7.67
CA PRO A 50 3.21 -15.12 6.51
C PRO A 50 1.68 -15.09 6.48
N VAL A 51 1.02 -13.93 6.43
CA VAL A 51 -0.44 -13.87 6.24
C VAL A 51 -0.82 -12.53 5.57
N GLY A 52 -1.25 -12.58 4.30
CA GLY A 52 -2.02 -11.49 3.67
C GLY A 52 -1.21 -10.39 2.97
N GLY A 53 -0.78 -10.66 1.74
CA GLY A 53 -0.16 -9.69 0.82
C GLY A 53 1.28 -9.29 1.18
N ALA A 54 2.13 -9.18 0.17
CA ALA A 54 3.55 -8.93 0.35
C ALA A 54 3.86 -7.44 0.56
N TYR A 55 2.97 -6.55 0.11
CA TYR A 55 3.17 -5.10 0.06
C TYR A 55 1.95 -4.39 0.65
N THR A 56 2.06 -3.89 1.86
CA THR A 56 1.01 -3.09 2.50
C THR A 56 1.20 -1.62 2.14
N LEU A 57 0.18 -0.99 1.56
CA LEU A 57 0.16 0.45 1.32
C LEU A 57 -0.36 1.16 2.57
N LEU A 58 0.40 2.14 3.07
CA LEU A 58 -0.02 3.00 4.17
C LEU A 58 -0.10 4.45 3.70
N VAL A 59 -1.13 5.15 4.14
CA VAL A 59 -1.37 6.57 3.85
C VAL A 59 -1.75 7.29 5.14
N PRO A 60 -1.51 8.60 5.28
CA PRO A 60 -2.02 9.34 6.42
C PRO A 60 -3.56 9.33 6.42
N GLN A 61 -4.14 9.30 7.62
CA GLN A 61 -5.59 9.19 7.80
C GLN A 61 -6.41 10.22 6.98
N GLU A 62 -5.88 11.43 6.84
CA GLU A 62 -6.54 12.51 6.09
C GLU A 62 -6.64 12.26 4.58
N TYR A 63 -5.79 11.39 4.02
CA TYR A 63 -5.74 11.07 2.60
C TYR A 63 -6.36 9.70 2.25
N ILE A 64 -7.00 9.03 3.21
CA ILE A 64 -7.57 7.68 2.98
C ILE A 64 -8.56 7.70 1.82
N ALA A 65 -9.48 8.66 1.77
CA ALA A 65 -10.51 8.72 0.74
C ALA A 65 -9.92 9.00 -0.65
N ASP A 66 -9.03 9.99 -0.75
CA ASP A 66 -8.38 10.36 -2.01
C ASP A 66 -7.48 9.23 -2.53
N ALA A 67 -6.79 8.54 -1.62
CA ALA A 67 -5.93 7.41 -1.97
C ALA A 67 -6.74 6.18 -2.41
N ASP A 68 -7.89 5.93 -1.78
CA ASP A 68 -8.81 4.85 -2.14
C ASP A 68 -9.39 5.06 -3.55
N GLU A 69 -9.82 6.28 -3.86
CA GLU A 69 -10.33 6.64 -5.19
C GLU A 69 -9.25 6.47 -6.26
N GLU A 70 -8.06 7.02 -6.03
CA GLU A 70 -6.97 6.94 -7.02
C GLU A 70 -6.49 5.51 -7.23
N ALA A 71 -6.32 4.75 -6.16
CA ALA A 71 -5.89 3.36 -6.26
C ALA A 71 -6.94 2.48 -6.96
N ARG A 72 -8.24 2.78 -6.77
CA ARG A 72 -9.33 2.14 -7.52
C ARG A 72 -9.28 2.48 -9.01
N LEU A 73 -8.91 3.70 -9.40
CA LEU A 73 -8.76 4.07 -10.81
C LEU A 73 -7.59 3.34 -11.48
N ILE A 74 -6.52 3.05 -10.73
CA ILE A 74 -5.31 2.39 -11.24
C ILE A 74 -5.47 0.87 -11.32
N VAL A 75 -5.99 0.26 -10.26
CA VAL A 75 -6.04 -1.21 -10.10
C VAL A 75 -7.41 -1.77 -10.49
N GLY A 76 -8.46 -0.94 -10.52
CA GLY A 76 -9.81 -1.35 -10.86
C GLY A 76 -10.45 -2.24 -9.81
N ASP A 77 -11.20 -3.25 -10.24
CA ASP A 77 -11.97 -4.15 -9.37
C ASP A 77 -11.09 -5.01 -8.45
N ASP A 78 -9.81 -5.18 -8.77
CA ASP A 78 -8.88 -5.91 -7.90
C ASP A 78 -8.47 -5.10 -6.67
N TRP A 79 -8.68 -3.78 -6.67
CA TRP A 79 -8.47 -2.93 -5.50
C TRP A 79 -9.39 -3.31 -4.33
N GLU A 80 -10.67 -3.55 -4.61
CA GLU A 80 -11.69 -3.89 -3.62
C GLU A 80 -11.35 -5.19 -2.85
N LYS A 81 -10.63 -6.12 -3.49
CA LYS A 81 -10.18 -7.37 -2.87
C LYS A 81 -8.91 -7.19 -2.03
N ALA A 82 -8.11 -6.17 -2.34
CA ALA A 82 -6.86 -5.86 -1.67
C ALA A 82 -7.05 -4.92 -0.47
N LYS A 83 -8.15 -4.18 -0.43
CA LYS A 83 -8.44 -3.20 0.60
C LYS A 83 -8.59 -3.85 1.98
N ILE A 84 -7.89 -3.29 2.97
CA ILE A 84 -7.94 -3.76 4.38
C ILE A 84 -8.99 -2.97 5.15
N ILE A 85 -9.14 -1.68 4.83
CA ILE A 85 -10.07 -0.77 5.51
C ILE A 85 -11.24 -0.49 4.59
N ASN A 86 -12.43 -0.92 5.01
CA ASN A 86 -13.66 -0.45 4.38
C ASN A 86 -13.84 1.03 4.71
N THR A 87 -13.63 1.89 3.72
CA THR A 87 -13.95 3.31 3.76
C THR A 87 -15.46 3.58 3.69
N GLU A 88 -16.28 2.52 3.60
CA GLU A 88 -17.72 2.57 3.88
C GLU A 88 -17.93 2.88 5.37
N THR A 89 -17.94 4.17 5.69
CA THR A 89 -18.39 4.64 7.00
C THR A 89 -19.87 4.97 6.87
N GLU A 90 -20.71 4.29 7.66
CA GLU A 90 -22.08 4.70 8.00
C GLU A 90 -22.14 6.15 8.53
#